data_AF-A0A7X9FC14-F1
#
_entry.id   AF-A0A7X9FC14-F1
#
_cell.length_a   1.000
_cell.length_b   1.000
_cell.length_c   1.000
_cell.angle_alpha   90.00
_cell.angle_beta   90.00
_cell.angle_gamma   90.00
#
_symmetry.space_group_name_H-M   'P 1'
#
loop_
_entity.id
_entity.type
_entity.pdbx_description
1 polymer ?
#
loop_
_entity_poly.entity_id
_entity_poly.type
_entity_poly.pdbx_seq_one_letter_code
_entity_poly.pdbx_strand_id
1 'polypeptide(L)'
;GYVSTAMGSFTNASGMYSTALGLETSAIGYSSTAMGDNTRANTQLMVALGRFNDTTKYNGTNSYTQWYDNDPLFVIGKGTANNARSNAFTVMKNGRVGLQSVINPTYALELPNNSTIGIGQARAYAWATYSDGRAKTERQPLPYGLYEVMQLNPQSYFHHCTENKGGVVDIKPDGVMDIGLIAQEVFNVIPEAVTRPANEKSDLWSLSYDKLVPVLVKAMQEQQQQIEDLRRMVGELQSVIAGNR
;
A
#
# COMPACT_ATOMS: atom_id res chain seq x y z
N GLY A 1 10.75 -13.70 -40.34
CA GLY A 1 9.78 -14.58 -39.66
C GLY A 1 9.71 -14.18 -38.21
N TYR A 2 8.52 -14.21 -37.62
CA TYR A 2 8.30 -13.97 -36.20
C TYR A 2 9.17 -14.97 -35.39
N VAL A 3 10.23 -14.47 -34.75
CA VAL A 3 11.18 -15.32 -34.02
C VAL A 3 10.58 -15.61 -32.66
N SER A 4 10.25 -16.85 -32.33
CA SER A 4 9.84 -17.24 -30.97
C SER A 4 10.51 -18.55 -30.59
N THR A 5 10.68 -18.78 -29.29
CA THR A 5 11.33 -19.98 -28.74
C THR A 5 10.38 -20.69 -27.80
N ALA A 6 10.08 -21.96 -28.08
CA ALA A 6 9.33 -22.84 -27.19
C ALA A 6 10.20 -24.06 -26.85
N MET A 7 10.41 -24.35 -25.57
CA MET A 7 11.22 -25.48 -25.11
C MET A 7 10.60 -26.14 -23.87
N GLY A 8 10.39 -27.45 -23.95
CA GLY A 8 9.80 -28.24 -22.87
C GLY A 8 8.53 -28.96 -23.34
N SER A 9 7.61 -29.24 -22.43
CA SER A 9 6.39 -30.01 -22.71
C SER A 9 5.17 -29.09 -22.70
N PHE A 10 4.32 -29.18 -23.72
CA PHE A 10 3.10 -28.36 -23.87
C PHE A 10 3.32 -26.84 -23.78
N THR A 11 4.51 -26.34 -24.12
CA THR A 11 4.83 -24.91 -24.14
C THR A 11 4.28 -24.22 -25.40
N ASN A 12 3.78 -22.99 -25.27
CA ASN A 12 3.27 -22.18 -26.38
C ASN A 12 3.92 -20.79 -26.42
N ALA A 13 4.75 -20.52 -27.43
CA ALA A 13 5.35 -19.20 -27.67
C ALA A 13 4.73 -18.54 -28.91
N SER A 14 3.50 -18.01 -28.76
CA SER A 14 2.72 -17.42 -29.87
C SER A 14 2.90 -15.91 -30.04
N GLY A 15 3.47 -15.22 -29.04
CA GLY A 15 3.85 -13.82 -29.15
C GLY A 15 5.05 -13.61 -30.08
N MET A 16 5.09 -12.48 -30.80
CA MET A 16 6.26 -12.09 -31.58
C MET A 16 7.46 -11.87 -30.66
N TYR A 17 8.63 -12.45 -30.95
CA TYR A 17 9.83 -12.37 -30.10
C TYR A 17 9.66 -13.01 -28.71
N SER A 18 8.64 -13.86 -28.52
CA SER A 18 8.36 -14.45 -27.21
C SER A 18 9.17 -15.72 -26.93
N THR A 19 9.30 -16.06 -25.66
CA THR A 19 10.01 -17.25 -25.18
C THR A 19 9.15 -18.00 -24.14
N ALA A 20 8.86 -19.28 -24.38
CA ALA A 20 8.14 -20.16 -23.45
C ALA A 20 9.01 -21.37 -23.10
N LEU A 21 9.32 -21.57 -21.81
CA LEU A 21 10.21 -22.62 -21.32
C LEU A 21 9.54 -23.42 -20.18
N GLY A 22 9.62 -24.76 -20.17
CA GLY A 22 9.15 -25.60 -19.06
C GLY A 22 7.95 -26.49 -19.38
N LEU A 23 6.97 -26.58 -18.47
CA LEU A 23 5.76 -27.41 -18.62
C LEU A 23 4.52 -26.51 -18.73
N GLU A 24 3.73 -26.67 -19.78
CA GLU A 24 2.45 -25.96 -19.98
C GLU A 24 2.57 -24.42 -19.89
N THR A 25 3.73 -23.87 -20.24
CA THR A 25 3.95 -22.41 -20.19
C THR A 25 3.48 -21.73 -21.48
N SER A 26 3.02 -20.48 -21.37
CA SER A 26 2.45 -19.75 -22.50
C SER A 26 2.93 -18.29 -22.56
N ALA A 27 3.70 -17.95 -23.58
CA ALA A 27 4.22 -16.61 -23.84
C ALA A 27 3.51 -16.00 -25.08
N ILE A 28 2.42 -15.28 -24.81
CA ILE A 28 1.50 -14.73 -25.83
C ILE A 28 1.75 -13.23 -26.06
N GLY A 29 2.31 -12.53 -25.06
CA GLY A 29 2.71 -11.14 -25.19
C GLY A 29 3.85 -10.92 -26.20
N TYR A 30 3.86 -9.75 -26.86
CA TYR A 30 4.98 -9.31 -27.68
C TYR A 30 6.25 -9.21 -26.84
N SER A 31 7.32 -9.88 -27.27
CA SER A 31 8.60 -9.97 -26.56
C SER A 31 8.47 -10.47 -25.11
N SER A 32 7.44 -11.29 -24.81
CA SER A 32 7.23 -11.81 -23.46
C SER A 32 8.01 -13.10 -23.19
N THR A 33 8.26 -13.39 -21.92
CA THR A 33 8.92 -14.62 -21.49
C THR A 33 8.10 -15.33 -20.42
N ALA A 34 7.74 -16.60 -20.63
CA ALA A 34 7.12 -17.46 -19.63
C ALA A 34 8.02 -18.66 -19.33
N MET A 35 8.34 -18.90 -18.06
CA MET A 35 9.20 -19.99 -17.63
C MET A 35 8.64 -20.68 -16.38
N GLY A 36 8.74 -22.01 -16.30
CA GLY A 36 8.32 -22.80 -15.12
C GLY A 36 7.22 -23.81 -15.43
N ASP A 37 6.22 -23.91 -14.54
CA ASP A 37 5.08 -24.83 -14.67
C ASP A 37 3.76 -24.04 -14.73
N ASN A 38 3.01 -24.18 -15.82
CA ASN A 38 1.72 -23.52 -16.00
C ASN A 38 1.76 -21.98 -15.92
N THR A 39 2.92 -21.37 -16.19
CA THR A 39 3.09 -19.91 -16.18
C THR A 39 2.64 -19.28 -17.49
N ARG A 40 2.11 -18.07 -17.43
CA ARG A 40 1.58 -17.34 -18.59
C ARG A 40 2.06 -15.90 -18.58
N ALA A 41 2.71 -15.49 -19.67
CA ALA A 41 3.15 -14.12 -19.92
C ALA A 41 2.30 -13.52 -21.06
N ASN A 42 1.24 -12.80 -20.69
CA ASN A 42 0.13 -12.44 -21.57
C ASN A 42 0.00 -10.91 -21.85
N THR A 43 1.00 -10.12 -21.49
CA THR A 43 1.11 -8.69 -21.85
C THR A 43 2.47 -8.41 -22.50
N GLN A 44 2.59 -7.30 -23.24
CA GLN A 44 3.86 -6.93 -23.90
C GLN A 44 5.02 -6.86 -22.88
N LEU A 45 6.17 -7.43 -23.22
CA LEU A 45 7.42 -7.46 -22.44
C LEU A 45 7.31 -8.12 -21.05
N MET A 46 6.20 -8.79 -20.75
CA MET A 46 6.02 -9.47 -19.47
C MET A 46 7.00 -10.62 -19.30
N VAL A 47 7.60 -10.73 -18.12
CA VAL A 47 8.37 -11.90 -17.69
C VAL A 47 7.61 -12.60 -16.56
N ALA A 48 7.26 -13.87 -16.77
CA ALA A 48 6.53 -14.70 -15.81
C ALA A 48 7.34 -15.94 -15.43
N LEU A 49 7.59 -16.12 -14.14
CA LEU A 49 8.35 -17.25 -13.57
C LEU A 49 7.51 -18.04 -12.55
N GLY A 50 8.00 -19.19 -12.11
CA GLY A 50 7.43 -19.97 -11.01
C GLY A 50 6.35 -20.96 -11.45
N ARG A 51 5.20 -20.99 -10.75
CA ARG A 51 4.07 -21.86 -11.11
C ARG A 51 2.72 -21.18 -11.00
N PHE A 52 1.82 -21.46 -11.94
CA PHE A 52 0.42 -21.00 -11.92
C PHE A 52 0.27 -19.52 -11.52
N ASN A 53 1.00 -18.60 -12.17
CA ASN A 53 0.87 -17.17 -11.89
C ASN A 53 -0.54 -16.67 -12.21
N ASP A 54 -0.97 -15.65 -11.49
CA ASP A 54 -2.12 -14.84 -11.84
C ASP A 54 -1.86 -14.13 -13.18
N THR A 55 -2.89 -14.07 -14.02
CA THR A 55 -2.81 -13.61 -15.40
C THR A 55 -3.76 -12.44 -15.67
N THR A 56 -4.30 -11.84 -14.63
CA THR A 56 -5.22 -10.71 -14.72
C THR A 56 -4.53 -9.54 -15.42
N LYS A 57 -5.22 -8.98 -16.43
CA LYS A 57 -4.82 -7.75 -17.10
C LYS A 57 -5.67 -6.61 -16.57
N TYR A 58 -5.08 -5.44 -16.35
CA TYR A 58 -5.83 -4.32 -15.76
C TYR A 58 -6.26 -3.29 -16.79
N ASN A 59 -5.68 -3.28 -17.99
CA ASN A 59 -6.12 -2.34 -19.01
C ASN A 59 -7.34 -2.82 -19.83
N GLY A 60 -7.95 -3.97 -19.49
CA GLY A 60 -9.18 -4.49 -20.13
C GLY A 60 -9.08 -4.78 -21.63
N THR A 61 -7.94 -4.50 -22.26
CA THR A 61 -7.68 -4.70 -23.68
C THR A 61 -7.03 -6.06 -23.88
N ASN A 62 -7.56 -6.85 -24.81
CA ASN A 62 -6.91 -8.07 -25.29
C ASN A 62 -5.65 -7.77 -26.13
N SER A 63 -5.04 -6.61 -25.96
CA SER A 63 -3.83 -6.25 -26.67
C SER A 63 -2.64 -6.94 -26.01
N TYR A 64 -1.99 -7.80 -26.79
CA TYR A 64 -0.78 -8.52 -26.40
C TYR A 64 0.48 -7.76 -26.81
N THR A 65 0.33 -6.65 -27.54
CA THR A 65 1.40 -6.01 -28.30
C THR A 65 1.70 -4.57 -27.87
N GLN A 66 0.88 -3.98 -26.99
CA GLN A 66 1.01 -2.60 -26.55
C GLN A 66 1.39 -2.46 -25.07
N TRP A 67 2.01 -1.32 -24.77
CA TRP A 67 2.46 -0.97 -23.43
C TRP A 67 1.33 -0.24 -22.71
N TYR A 68 0.90 -0.79 -21.58
CA TYR A 68 -0.04 -0.15 -20.67
C TYR A 68 0.53 -0.16 -19.28
N ASP A 69 0.59 1.02 -18.67
CA ASP A 69 1.26 1.24 -17.39
C ASP A 69 0.70 0.38 -16.24
N ASN A 70 -0.58 0.02 -16.32
CA ASN A 70 -1.24 -0.82 -15.32
C ASN A 70 -1.16 -2.32 -15.63
N ASP A 71 -0.42 -2.77 -16.66
CA ASP A 71 -0.21 -4.19 -16.89
C ASP A 71 1.03 -4.71 -16.12
N PRO A 72 1.05 -6.00 -15.74
CA PRO A 72 2.24 -6.62 -15.17
C PRO A 72 3.42 -6.61 -16.15
N LEU A 73 4.61 -6.30 -15.63
CA LEU A 73 5.90 -6.37 -16.32
C LEU A 73 6.71 -7.59 -15.86
N PHE A 74 6.71 -7.89 -14.55
CA PHE A 74 7.43 -9.03 -13.98
C PHE A 74 6.60 -9.70 -12.90
N VAL A 75 6.45 -11.03 -12.99
CA VAL A 75 5.62 -11.81 -12.07
C VAL A 75 6.32 -13.12 -11.68
N ILE A 76 6.26 -13.44 -10.39
CA ILE A 76 6.60 -14.78 -9.88
C ILE A 76 5.31 -15.44 -9.38
N GLY A 77 4.88 -16.50 -10.07
CA GLY A 77 3.72 -17.31 -9.70
C GLY A 77 4.01 -18.27 -8.56
N LYS A 78 3.04 -18.41 -7.65
CA LYS A 78 3.02 -19.41 -6.58
C LYS A 78 1.69 -20.17 -6.48
N GLY A 79 0.88 -20.13 -7.54
CA GLY A 79 -0.42 -20.80 -7.56
C GLY A 79 -0.29 -22.32 -7.49
N THR A 80 -1.36 -22.99 -7.10
CA THR A 80 -1.35 -24.46 -6.93
C THR A 80 -2.01 -25.18 -8.08
N ALA A 81 -2.95 -24.55 -8.78
CA ALA A 81 -3.70 -25.12 -9.89
C ALA A 81 -4.24 -24.04 -10.84
N ASN A 82 -4.81 -24.44 -11.98
CA ASN A 82 -5.36 -23.52 -12.97
C ASN A 82 -6.52 -22.65 -12.45
N ASN A 83 -7.30 -23.16 -11.51
CA ASN A 83 -8.37 -22.45 -10.80
C ASN A 83 -7.92 -21.80 -9.48
N ALA A 84 -6.63 -21.88 -9.15
CA ALA A 84 -6.03 -21.36 -7.92
C ALA A 84 -4.68 -20.69 -8.24
N ARG A 85 -4.71 -19.80 -9.23
CA ARG A 85 -3.56 -19.01 -9.66
C ARG A 85 -3.29 -17.90 -8.64
N SER A 86 -2.01 -17.64 -8.36
CA SER A 86 -1.61 -16.52 -7.50
C SER A 86 -0.16 -16.13 -7.74
N ASN A 87 0.17 -14.89 -7.37
CA ASN A 87 1.53 -14.36 -7.43
C ASN A 87 2.16 -14.35 -6.04
N ALA A 88 3.48 -14.47 -5.98
CA ALA A 88 4.30 -14.16 -4.82
C ALA A 88 4.82 -12.72 -4.90
N PHE A 89 5.07 -12.25 -6.13
CA PHE A 89 5.71 -10.98 -6.43
C PHE A 89 5.20 -10.47 -7.78
N THR A 90 4.77 -9.22 -7.82
CA THR A 90 4.23 -8.56 -9.02
C THR A 90 4.89 -7.18 -9.16
N VAL A 91 5.46 -6.90 -10.34
CA VAL A 91 5.93 -5.57 -10.75
C VAL A 91 5.09 -5.12 -11.93
N MET A 92 4.50 -3.95 -11.81
CA MET A 92 3.69 -3.33 -12.85
C MET A 92 4.57 -2.49 -13.79
N LYS A 93 4.10 -2.23 -15.00
CA LYS A 93 4.81 -1.39 -15.99
C LYS A 93 5.01 0.05 -15.51
N ASN A 94 4.13 0.56 -14.65
CA ASN A 94 4.28 1.84 -13.96
C ASN A 94 5.31 1.83 -12.80
N GLY A 95 5.98 0.71 -12.56
CA GLY A 95 7.02 0.56 -11.54
C GLY A 95 6.53 0.22 -10.13
N ARG A 96 5.21 0.11 -9.90
CA ARG A 96 4.68 -0.30 -8.60
C ARG A 96 4.90 -1.79 -8.36
N VAL A 97 5.12 -2.14 -7.09
CA VAL A 97 5.41 -3.52 -6.65
C VAL A 97 4.35 -3.98 -5.65
N GLY A 98 3.73 -5.12 -5.97
CA GLY A 98 2.83 -5.83 -5.08
C GLY A 98 3.46 -7.13 -4.59
N LEU A 99 3.30 -7.41 -3.29
CA LEU A 99 3.73 -8.67 -2.67
C LEU A 99 2.52 -9.55 -2.35
N GLN A 100 2.73 -10.86 -2.37
CA GLN A 100 1.70 -11.85 -2.06
C GLN A 100 0.46 -11.68 -2.96
N SER A 101 -0.74 -11.53 -2.38
CA SER A 101 -2.00 -11.38 -3.12
C SER A 101 -2.17 -10.01 -3.79
N VAL A 102 -1.26 -9.05 -3.58
CA VAL A 102 -1.35 -7.74 -4.23
C VAL A 102 -0.84 -7.83 -5.67
N ILE A 103 -1.79 -7.76 -6.61
CA ILE A 103 -1.53 -7.87 -8.05
C ILE A 103 -1.86 -6.57 -8.83
N ASN A 104 -2.47 -5.59 -8.17
CA ASN A 104 -2.69 -4.24 -8.68
C ASN A 104 -2.38 -3.19 -7.62
N PRO A 105 -1.09 -2.99 -7.29
CA PRO A 105 -0.70 -2.07 -6.22
C PRO A 105 -1.10 -0.62 -6.54
N THR A 106 -1.65 0.06 -5.53
CA THR A 106 -1.93 1.50 -5.51
C THR A 106 -0.73 2.28 -4.99
N TYR A 107 0.05 1.70 -4.07
CA TYR A 107 1.32 2.26 -3.58
C TYR A 107 2.52 1.77 -4.38
N ALA A 108 3.66 2.47 -4.29
CA ALA A 108 4.90 2.05 -4.94
C ALA A 108 5.38 0.66 -4.48
N LEU A 109 5.16 0.34 -3.20
CA LEU A 109 5.31 -0.99 -2.63
C LEU A 109 4.09 -1.25 -1.74
N GLU A 110 3.42 -2.38 -1.95
CA GLU A 110 2.19 -2.70 -1.23
C GLU A 110 2.15 -4.16 -0.75
N LEU A 111 1.74 -4.31 0.50
CA LEU A 111 1.45 -5.57 1.18
C LEU A 111 -0.07 -5.72 1.34
N PRO A 112 -0.60 -6.94 1.34
CA PRO A 112 -2.03 -7.16 1.55
C PRO A 112 -2.45 -6.76 2.97
N ASN A 113 -3.66 -6.24 3.11
CA ASN A 113 -4.29 -6.04 4.43
C ASN A 113 -4.64 -7.40 5.06
N ASN A 114 -3.68 -7.95 5.80
CA ASN A 114 -3.76 -9.27 6.41
C ASN A 114 -3.06 -9.27 7.78
N SER A 115 -3.72 -9.83 8.79
CA SER A 115 -3.20 -9.89 10.16
C SER A 115 -2.03 -10.85 10.34
N THR A 116 -1.78 -11.75 9.39
CA THR A 116 -0.66 -12.69 9.44
C THR A 116 0.66 -11.98 9.16
N ILE A 117 1.61 -12.05 10.11
CA ILE A 117 2.91 -11.37 10.05
C ILE A 117 3.66 -11.65 8.73
N GLY A 118 3.73 -12.91 8.29
CA GLY A 118 4.43 -13.28 7.05
C GLY A 118 3.71 -12.89 5.75
N ILE A 119 2.56 -12.24 5.84
CA ILE A 119 1.71 -11.87 4.69
C ILE A 119 1.55 -10.34 4.62
N GLY A 120 1.06 -9.70 5.68
CA GLY A 120 0.68 -8.29 5.67
C GLY A 120 1.65 -7.33 6.35
N GLN A 121 2.73 -7.82 7.00
CA GLN A 121 3.63 -6.96 7.76
C GLN A 121 5.05 -6.91 7.17
N ALA A 122 5.61 -5.70 7.09
CA ALA A 122 7.02 -5.48 6.84
C ALA A 122 7.76 -5.30 8.18
N ARG A 123 8.99 -5.84 8.27
CA ARG A 123 9.89 -5.62 9.42
C ARG A 123 11.23 -5.13 8.92
N ALA A 124 11.72 -4.05 9.53
CA ALA A 124 13.06 -3.52 9.35
C ALA A 124 13.63 -3.15 10.72
N TYR A 125 14.94 -3.04 10.85
CA TYR A 125 15.55 -2.46 12.05
C TYR A 125 15.13 -0.99 12.23
N ALA A 126 15.09 -0.24 11.12
CA ALA A 126 14.58 1.14 11.07
C ALA A 126 14.12 1.51 9.65
N TRP A 127 13.14 2.40 9.57
CA TRP A 127 12.75 3.09 8.33
C TRP A 127 13.29 4.51 8.38
N ALA A 128 14.21 4.84 7.47
CA ALA A 128 14.73 6.20 7.32
C ALA A 128 13.99 6.89 6.17
N THR A 129 13.37 8.04 6.45
CA THR A 129 12.68 8.87 5.45
C THR A 129 13.50 10.11 5.12
N TYR A 130 13.43 10.56 3.87
CA TYR A 130 14.09 11.81 3.47
C TYR A 130 13.42 13.00 4.17
N SER A 131 14.20 13.80 4.90
CA SER A 131 13.68 14.95 5.66
C SER A 131 14.59 16.20 5.56
N ASP A 132 15.55 16.19 4.63
CA ASP A 132 16.50 17.28 4.40
C ASP A 132 15.76 18.59 4.04
N GLY A 133 16.17 19.70 4.66
CA GLY A 133 15.55 21.01 4.45
C GLY A 133 15.64 21.53 3.01
N ARG A 134 16.62 21.08 2.21
CA ARG A 134 16.77 21.46 0.80
C ARG A 134 15.69 20.88 -0.10
N ALA A 135 15.08 19.77 0.31
CA ALA A 135 13.96 19.15 -0.40
C ALA A 135 12.60 19.76 0.00
N LYS A 136 12.58 20.84 0.81
CA LYS A 136 11.37 21.42 1.39
C LYS A 136 11.32 22.93 1.17
N THR A 137 10.43 23.38 0.29
CA THR A 137 10.09 24.79 0.08
C THR A 137 8.82 25.17 0.83
N GLU A 138 8.47 26.47 0.87
CA GLU A 138 7.17 26.96 1.40
C GLU A 138 6.87 26.53 2.86
N ARG A 139 7.90 26.54 3.71
CA ARG A 139 7.79 26.14 5.12
C ARG A 139 6.97 27.17 5.92
N GLN A 140 5.85 26.74 6.50
CA GLN A 140 4.97 27.54 7.35
C GLN A 140 4.78 26.89 8.73
N PRO A 141 4.39 27.66 9.77
CA PRO A 141 3.91 27.09 11.03
C PRO A 141 2.76 26.09 10.78
N LEU A 142 2.76 25.01 11.55
CA LEU A 142 1.71 23.99 11.45
C LEU A 142 0.37 24.59 11.92
N PRO A 143 -0.72 24.48 11.13
CA PRO A 143 -2.03 25.01 11.51
C PRO A 143 -2.74 24.16 12.56
N TYR A 144 -2.21 22.97 12.86
CA TYR A 144 -2.76 22.00 13.78
C TYR A 144 -2.00 22.02 15.11
N GLY A 145 -2.71 21.77 16.20
CA GLY A 145 -2.15 21.73 17.55
C GLY A 145 -3.04 20.96 18.52
N LEU A 146 -3.15 21.47 19.75
CA LEU A 146 -3.90 20.81 20.82
C LEU A 146 -5.39 20.73 20.48
N TYR A 147 -5.94 21.74 19.83
CA TYR A 147 -7.36 21.78 19.47
C TYR A 147 -7.78 20.62 18.55
N GLU A 148 -7.00 20.31 17.52
CA GLU A 148 -7.26 19.18 16.61
C GLU A 148 -7.02 17.84 17.30
N VAL A 149 -5.98 17.72 18.10
CA VAL A 149 -5.69 16.49 18.85
C VAL A 149 -6.86 16.13 19.77
N MET A 150 -7.50 17.12 20.41
CA MET A 150 -8.66 16.91 21.26
C MET A 150 -9.93 16.48 20.51
N GLN A 151 -9.97 16.63 19.18
CA GLN A 151 -11.07 16.16 18.33
C GLN A 151 -10.84 14.73 17.81
N LEU A 152 -9.62 14.21 17.88
CA LEU A 152 -9.32 12.83 17.49
C LEU A 152 -9.98 11.86 18.47
N ASN A 153 -10.47 10.74 17.95
CA ASN A 153 -11.15 9.71 18.73
C ASN A 153 -10.38 8.37 18.64
N PRO A 154 -9.42 8.12 19.55
CA PRO A 154 -8.74 6.83 19.63
C PRO A 154 -9.71 5.70 20.01
N GLN A 155 -9.72 4.63 19.22
CA GLN A 155 -10.63 3.50 19.39
C GLN A 155 -9.88 2.18 19.46
N SER A 156 -10.46 1.21 20.16
CA SER A 156 -10.11 -0.22 20.03
C SER A 156 -11.12 -0.87 19.11
N TYR A 157 -10.66 -1.67 18.16
CA TYR A 157 -11.50 -2.29 17.14
C TYR A 157 -10.95 -3.65 16.71
N PHE A 158 -11.81 -4.46 16.10
CA PHE A 158 -11.39 -5.69 15.42
C PHE A 158 -11.04 -5.36 13.97
N HIS A 159 -9.75 -5.43 13.63
CA HIS A 159 -9.26 -5.14 12.28
C HIS A 159 -9.38 -6.39 11.42
N HIS A 160 -10.35 -6.37 10.50
CA HIS A 160 -10.59 -7.44 9.55
C HIS A 160 -9.54 -7.48 8.43
N CYS A 161 -9.11 -8.68 8.07
CA CYS A 161 -8.38 -8.93 6.82
C CYS A 161 -9.28 -8.60 5.61
N THR A 162 -8.68 -8.18 4.51
CA THR A 162 -9.41 -7.97 3.26
C THR A 162 -8.71 -8.57 2.05
N GLU A 163 -9.48 -8.89 1.03
CA GLU A 163 -8.97 -9.35 -0.26
C GLU A 163 -9.71 -8.61 -1.38
N ASN A 164 -9.02 -8.29 -2.48
CA ASN A 164 -9.70 -7.76 -3.65
C ASN A 164 -10.16 -8.92 -4.54
N LYS A 165 -11.48 -9.10 -4.66
CA LYS A 165 -12.09 -10.10 -5.55
C LYS A 165 -12.91 -9.41 -6.62
N GLY A 166 -12.45 -9.51 -7.86
CA GLY A 166 -13.19 -8.95 -9.00
C GLY A 166 -13.35 -7.43 -8.95
N GLY A 167 -12.39 -6.70 -8.37
CA GLY A 167 -12.45 -5.25 -8.25
C GLY A 167 -13.31 -4.75 -7.08
N VAL A 168 -13.69 -5.64 -6.16
CA VAL A 168 -14.44 -5.30 -4.95
C VAL A 168 -13.65 -5.76 -3.73
N VAL A 169 -13.60 -4.92 -2.70
CA VAL A 169 -13.04 -5.28 -1.39
C VAL A 169 -13.96 -6.28 -0.70
N ASP A 170 -13.45 -7.49 -0.48
CA ASP A 170 -14.08 -8.56 0.31
C ASP A 170 -13.53 -8.50 1.73
N ILE A 171 -14.36 -8.10 2.69
CA ILE A 171 -14.02 -8.04 4.11
C ILE A 171 -14.20 -9.44 4.70
N LYS A 172 -13.13 -9.99 5.28
CA LYS A 172 -13.14 -11.34 5.83
C LYS A 172 -13.53 -11.34 7.31
N PRO A 173 -14.07 -12.45 7.84
CA PRO A 173 -14.34 -12.56 9.27
C PRO A 173 -13.06 -12.70 10.11
N ASP A 174 -11.94 -13.11 9.53
CA ASP A 174 -10.65 -13.16 10.24
C ASP A 174 -10.01 -11.77 10.36
N GLY A 175 -9.20 -11.62 11.41
CA GLY A 175 -8.67 -10.34 11.83
C GLY A 175 -8.05 -10.44 13.22
N VAL A 176 -7.70 -9.29 13.80
CA VAL A 176 -7.15 -9.18 15.15
C VAL A 176 -7.69 -7.93 15.85
N MET A 177 -7.78 -7.97 17.18
CA MET A 177 -8.02 -6.75 17.96
C MET A 177 -6.81 -5.83 17.84
N ASP A 178 -7.07 -4.55 17.60
CA ASP A 178 -6.06 -3.52 17.42
C ASP A 178 -6.58 -2.19 17.99
N ILE A 179 -5.68 -1.21 18.11
CA ILE A 179 -6.00 0.15 18.54
C ILE A 179 -5.56 1.15 17.49
N GLY A 180 -6.29 2.24 17.35
CA GLY A 180 -5.95 3.26 16.37
C GLY A 180 -7.02 4.31 16.18
N LEU A 181 -7.02 4.90 14.98
CA LEU A 181 -7.94 5.93 14.54
C LEU A 181 -8.66 5.48 13.26
N ILE A 182 -9.87 5.99 13.06
CA ILE A 182 -10.64 5.76 11.83
C ILE A 182 -10.25 6.81 10.79
N ALA A 183 -9.71 6.36 9.64
CA ALA A 183 -9.16 7.25 8.61
C ALA A 183 -10.16 8.32 8.13
N GLN A 184 -11.44 7.97 8.00
CA GLN A 184 -12.51 8.88 7.60
C GLN A 184 -12.77 9.97 8.65
N GLU A 185 -12.69 9.63 9.94
CA GLU A 185 -12.83 10.61 11.03
C GLU A 185 -11.63 11.56 11.04
N VAL A 186 -10.41 11.02 10.91
CA VAL A 186 -9.18 11.83 10.86
C VAL A 186 -9.18 12.76 9.65
N PHE A 187 -9.70 12.34 8.50
CA PHE A 187 -9.75 13.17 7.30
C PHE A 187 -10.53 14.48 7.50
N ASN A 188 -11.55 14.47 8.36
CA ASN A 188 -12.33 15.66 8.70
C ASN A 188 -11.57 16.65 9.61
N VAL A 189 -10.49 16.22 10.25
CA VAL A 189 -9.70 17.01 11.21
C VAL A 189 -8.32 17.37 10.63
N ILE A 190 -7.57 16.37 10.15
CA ILE A 190 -6.20 16.48 9.63
C ILE A 190 -6.14 15.72 8.29
N PRO A 191 -6.64 16.29 7.18
CA PRO A 191 -6.74 15.59 5.90
C PRO A 191 -5.40 15.13 5.34
N GLU A 192 -4.30 15.84 5.60
CA GLU A 192 -2.97 15.49 5.10
C GLU A 192 -2.43 14.17 5.68
N ALA A 193 -2.96 13.72 6.83
CA ALA A 193 -2.60 12.45 7.44
C ALA A 193 -3.24 11.24 6.73
N VAL A 194 -4.22 11.45 5.86
CA VAL A 194 -5.06 10.39 5.29
C VAL A 194 -4.93 10.34 3.78
N THR A 195 -4.86 9.13 3.22
CA THR A 195 -4.97 8.92 1.77
C THR A 195 -6.34 8.37 1.44
N ARG A 196 -7.08 9.13 0.62
CA ARG A 196 -8.38 8.70 0.10
C ARG A 196 -8.19 7.82 -1.15
N PRO A 197 -8.86 6.66 -1.25
CA PRO A 197 -8.83 5.84 -2.45
C PRO A 197 -9.51 6.55 -3.62
N ALA A 198 -8.99 6.35 -4.84
CA ALA A 198 -9.64 6.83 -6.06
C ALA A 198 -10.97 6.12 -6.33
N ASN A 199 -11.07 4.84 -5.94
CA ASN A 199 -12.29 4.04 -6.04
C ASN A 199 -12.54 3.28 -4.74
N GLU A 200 -13.51 3.75 -3.96
CA GLU A 200 -13.89 3.17 -2.65
C GLU A 200 -14.47 1.76 -2.75
N LYS A 201 -14.84 1.27 -3.95
CA LYS A 201 -15.27 -0.12 -4.14
C LYS A 201 -14.10 -1.09 -4.14
N SER A 202 -12.96 -0.68 -4.70
CA SER A 202 -11.80 -1.55 -4.93
C SER A 202 -10.67 -1.33 -3.92
N ASP A 203 -10.63 -0.16 -3.31
CA ASP A 203 -9.50 0.30 -2.51
C ASP A 203 -9.95 0.81 -1.14
N LEU A 204 -9.03 0.72 -0.17
CA LEU A 204 -9.26 1.13 1.21
C LEU A 204 -8.66 2.52 1.48
N TRP A 205 -9.25 3.21 2.45
CA TRP A 205 -8.63 4.40 3.05
C TRP A 205 -7.41 3.99 3.86
N SER A 206 -6.39 4.85 3.89
CA SER A 206 -5.18 4.60 4.70
C SER A 206 -4.79 5.83 5.51
N LEU A 207 -4.07 5.59 6.60
CA LEU A 207 -3.61 6.60 7.54
C LEU A 207 -2.08 6.56 7.67
N SER A 208 -1.44 7.72 7.59
CA SER A 208 -0.02 7.92 7.86
C SER A 208 0.17 8.45 9.27
N TYR A 209 0.29 7.54 10.26
CA TYR A 209 0.47 7.91 11.67
C TYR A 209 1.72 8.79 11.90
N ASP A 210 2.75 8.66 11.08
CA ASP A 210 3.96 9.50 11.13
C ASP A 210 3.65 10.99 10.90
N LYS A 211 2.62 11.32 10.13
CA LYS A 211 2.17 12.70 9.91
C LYS A 211 1.44 13.30 11.11
N LEU A 212 0.98 12.48 12.06
CA LEU A 212 0.40 12.96 13.31
C LEU A 212 1.47 13.38 14.32
N VAL A 213 2.71 12.89 14.20
CA VAL A 213 3.79 13.19 15.15
C VAL A 213 4.08 14.70 15.25
N PRO A 214 4.24 15.46 14.14
CA PRO A 214 4.42 16.92 14.23
C PRO A 214 3.24 17.64 14.88
N VAL A 215 2.01 17.16 14.67
CA VAL A 215 0.79 17.70 15.28
C VAL A 215 0.81 17.49 16.79
N LEU A 216 1.17 16.28 17.24
CA LEU A 216 1.33 15.96 18.67
C LEU A 216 2.43 16.80 19.32
N VAL A 217 3.56 17.02 18.63
CA VAL A 217 4.63 17.90 19.12
C VAL A 217 4.11 19.32 19.34
N LYS A 218 3.35 19.86 18.38
CA LYS A 218 2.76 21.20 18.49
C LYS A 218 1.72 21.27 19.61
N ALA A 219 0.87 20.25 19.74
CA ALA A 219 -0.10 20.14 20.83
C ALA A 219 0.58 20.12 22.21
N MET A 220 1.68 19.39 22.37
CA MET A 220 2.44 19.36 23.62
C MET A 220 3.06 20.72 23.95
N GLN A 221 3.55 21.46 22.96
CA GLN A 221 4.07 22.82 23.16
C GLN A 221 2.97 23.78 23.64
N GLU A 222 1.79 23.71 23.02
CA GLU A 222 0.64 24.53 23.42
C GLU A 222 0.13 24.16 24.81
N GLN A 223 0.06 22.86 25.12
CA GLN A 223 -0.32 22.37 26.45
C GLN A 223 0.68 22.86 27.51
N GLN A 224 1.98 22.83 27.21
CA GLN A 224 3.02 23.34 28.12
C GLN A 224 2.87 24.85 28.37
N GLN A 225 2.55 25.63 27.33
CA GLN A 225 2.28 27.06 27.48
C GLN A 225 1.07 27.31 28.40
N GLN A 226 -0.03 26.57 28.23
CA GLN A 226 -1.19 26.67 29.10
C GLN A 226 -0.86 26.33 30.56
N ILE A 227 0.00 25.33 30.80
CA ILE A 227 0.46 24.98 32.15
C ILE A 227 1.27 26.12 32.79
N GLU A 228 2.16 26.75 32.02
CA GLU A 228 2.96 27.88 32.50
C GLU A 228 2.12 29.10 32.84
N ASP A 229 1.11 29.40 32.00
CA ASP A 229 0.19 30.50 32.24
C ASP A 229 -0.68 30.23 33.48
N LEU A 230 -1.20 29.01 33.64
CA LEU A 230 -1.94 28.62 34.84
C LEU A 230 -1.07 28.72 36.11
N ARG A 231 0.19 28.30 36.06
CA ARG A 231 1.12 28.42 37.20
C ARG A 231 1.38 29.87 37.57
N ARG A 232 1.51 30.76 36.58
CA ARG A 232 1.68 32.19 36.81
C ARG A 232 0.47 32.78 37.53
N MET A 233 -0.74 32.48 37.04
CA MET A 233 -1.99 32.92 37.67
C MET A 233 -2.12 32.42 39.12
N VAL A 234 -1.78 31.15 39.38
CA VAL A 234 -1.80 30.60 40.74
C VAL A 234 -0.82 31.34 41.65
N GLY A 235 0.39 31.64 41.18
CA GLY A 235 1.39 32.40 41.94
C GLY A 235 0.95 33.84 42.25
N GLU A 236 0.32 34.51 41.30
CA GLU A 236 -0.26 35.85 41.48
C GLU A 236 -1.39 35.82 42.53
N LEU A 237 -2.30 34.85 42.45
CA LEU A 237 -3.38 34.67 43.43
C LEU A 237 -2.86 34.38 44.84
N GLN A 238 -1.84 33.52 44.96
CA GLN A 238 -1.21 33.22 46.25
C GLN A 238 -0.56 34.48 46.86
N SER A 239 0.06 35.33 46.05
CA SER A 239 0.67 36.58 46.49
C SER A 239 -0.38 37.58 47.00
N VAL A 240 -1.52 37.69 46.32
CA VAL A 240 -2.65 38.54 46.76
C VAL A 240 -3.24 38.06 48.08
N ILE A 241 -3.41 36.75 48.26
CA ILE A 241 -3.94 36.18 49.52
C ILE A 241 -2.96 36.41 50.68
N ALA A 242 -1.65 36.25 50.43
CA ALA A 242 -0.62 36.48 51.44
C ALA A 242 -0.51 37.95 51.86
N GLY A 243 -0.74 38.90 50.94
CA GLY A 243 -0.74 40.34 51.23
C GLY A 243 -2.00 40.86 51.95
N ASN A 244 -3.08 40.08 51.99
CA ASN A 244 -4.34 40.42 52.68
C ASN A 244 -4.46 39.81 54.09
N ARG A 245 -3.42 39.15 54.59
CA ARG A 245 -3.31 38.66 55.98
C ARG A 245 -2.33 39.52 56.77
#